data_AF-A0A3C0WZQ3-F1
#
_entry.id   AF-A0A3C0WZQ3-F1
#
_cell.length_a   1.000
_cell.length_b   1.000
_cell.length_c   1.000
_cell.angle_alpha   90.00
_cell.angle_beta   90.00
_cell.angle_gamma   90.00
#
_symmetry.space_group_name_H-M   'P 1'
#
loop_
_entity.id
_entity.type
_entity.pdbx_description
1 polymer ?
#
loop_
_entity_poly.entity_id
_entity_poly.type
_entity_poly.pdbx_seq_one_letter_code
_entity_poly.pdbx_strand_id
1 'polypeptide(L)'
;VLVRCDFNVPLKNGVITDENRIIAALPTIKKLIADGGRVILCSHLGKPKGEPKPELSLAPVAKRLSELLGKEVVFAADDNVVGENAKAAVAAMKDGDVVLLQNTRYRAEETKNGEE
;
A
#
# COMPACT_ATOMS: atom_id res chain seq x y z
N VAL A 1 10.00 -7.59 -4.45
CA VAL A 1 10.11 -7.64 -2.98
C VAL A 1 8.77 -7.20 -2.39
N LEU A 2 8.12 -8.06 -1.60
CA LEU A 2 6.93 -7.66 -0.83
C LEU A 2 7.38 -7.07 0.50
N VAL A 3 6.89 -5.88 0.83
CA VAL A 3 7.24 -5.15 2.05
C VAL A 3 5.97 -4.80 2.81
N ARG A 4 5.87 -5.35 4.03
CA ARG A 4 4.84 -4.96 4.99
C ARG A 4 5.26 -3.67 5.68
N CYS A 5 4.51 -2.60 5.47
CA CYS A 5 4.71 -1.30 6.14
C CYS A 5 3.58 -1.00 7.12
N ASP A 6 3.83 -0.09 8.07
CA ASP A 6 2.77 0.54 8.84
C ASP A 6 2.40 1.88 8.20
N PHE A 7 1.34 1.88 7.39
CA PHE A 7 0.70 3.09 6.87
C PHE A 7 -0.67 3.34 7.49
N ASN A 8 -0.91 2.85 8.70
CA ASN A 8 -2.12 3.16 9.43
C ASN A 8 -2.04 4.59 9.98
N VAL A 9 -2.30 5.56 9.11
CA VAL A 9 -2.24 7.00 9.38
C VAL A 9 -3.64 7.58 9.65
N PRO A 10 -3.76 8.63 10.46
CA PRO A 10 -5.04 9.29 10.67
C PRO A 10 -5.48 10.01 9.38
N LEU A 11 -6.74 9.80 9.00
CA LEU A 11 -7.40 10.49 7.89
C LEU A 11 -8.53 11.38 8.42
N LYS A 12 -8.64 12.59 7.89
CA LYS A 12 -9.79 13.48 8.06
C LYS A 12 -10.30 13.89 6.69
N ASN A 13 -11.52 13.51 6.34
CA ASN A 13 -12.13 13.76 5.02
C ASN A 13 -11.23 13.30 3.85
N GLY A 14 -10.61 12.12 3.98
CA GLY A 14 -9.70 11.57 2.96
C GLY A 14 -8.31 12.21 2.91
N VAL A 15 -8.01 13.18 3.79
CA VAL A 15 -6.71 13.86 3.88
C VAL A 15 -5.92 13.30 5.05
N ILE A 16 -4.65 12.98 4.83
CA ILE A 16 -3.72 12.52 5.87
C ILE A 16 -3.38 13.69 6.79
N THR A 17 -3.57 13.51 8.10
CA THR A 17 -3.28 14.57 9.10
C THR A 17 -1.97 14.36 9.85
N ASP A 18 -1.39 13.16 9.79
CA ASP A 18 -0.06 12.85 10.32
C ASP A 18 0.63 11.85 9.38
N GLU A 19 1.79 12.22 8.86
CA GLU A 19 2.57 11.46 7.89
C GLU A 19 3.81 10.77 8.45
N ASN A 20 4.05 10.84 9.77
CA ASN A 20 5.26 10.31 10.42
C ASN A 20 5.53 8.85 10.06
N ARG A 21 4.47 8.03 10.01
CA ARG A 21 4.56 6.61 9.65
C ARG A 21 4.97 6.38 8.19
N ILE A 22 4.50 7.23 7.28
CA ILE A 22 4.87 7.18 5.86
C ILE A 22 6.34 7.56 5.73
N ILE A 23 6.76 8.66 6.36
CA ILE A 23 8.15 9.14 6.35
C ILE A 23 9.10 8.08 6.91
N ALA A 24 8.73 7.42 8.00
CA ALA A 24 9.56 6.40 8.65
C ALA A 24 9.86 5.19 7.73
N ALA A 25 8.99 4.88 6.77
CA ALA A 25 9.20 3.77 5.83
C ALA A 25 10.08 4.15 4.62
N LEU A 26 10.25 5.45 4.33
CA LEU A 26 10.96 5.92 3.14
C LEU A 26 12.40 5.40 3.02
N PRO A 27 13.23 5.30 4.08
CA PRO A 27 14.60 4.81 3.96
C PRO A 27 14.67 3.39 3.37
N THR A 28 13.81 2.48 3.84
CA THR A 28 13.73 1.11 3.32
C THR A 28 13.28 1.09 1.87
N ILE A 29 12.23 1.84 1.54
CA ILE A 29 11.67 1.90 0.18
C ILE A 29 12.73 2.44 -0.80
N LYS A 30 13.39 3.56 -0.45
CA LYS A 30 14.43 4.18 -1.26
C LYS A 30 15.62 3.24 -1.48
N LYS A 31 16.04 2.50 -0.45
CA LYS A 31 17.13 1.52 -0.60
C LYS A 31 16.76 0.41 -1.58
N LEU A 32 15.57 -0.17 -1.44
CA LEU A 32 15.11 -1.24 -2.34
C LEU A 32 14.99 -0.77 -3.80
N ILE A 33 14.50 0.46 -4.02
CA ILE A 33 14.45 1.07 -5.36
C ILE A 33 15.87 1.27 -5.91
N ALA A 34 16.79 1.81 -5.11
CA ALA A 34 18.16 2.08 -5.53
C ALA A 34 18.93 0.81 -5.91
N ASP A 35 18.58 -0.33 -5.29
CA ASP A 35 19.13 -1.65 -5.61
C ASP A 35 18.48 -2.31 -6.83
N GLY A 36 17.58 -1.62 -7.54
CA GLY A 36 16.85 -2.15 -8.70
C GLY A 36 15.65 -3.03 -8.33
N GLY A 37 15.25 -3.06 -7.06
CA GLY A 37 14.12 -3.85 -6.60
C GLY A 37 12.78 -3.36 -7.15
N ARG A 38 11.92 -4.32 -7.54
CA ARG A 38 10.48 -4.10 -7.76
C ARG A 38 9.77 -4.16 -6.41
N VAL A 39 9.31 -3.02 -5.90
CA VAL A 39 8.82 -2.89 -4.51
C VAL A 39 7.30 -2.96 -4.47
N ILE A 40 6.77 -4.01 -3.84
CA ILE A 40 5.33 -4.18 -3.60
C ILE A 40 5.09 -3.87 -2.14
N LEU A 41 4.36 -2.80 -1.86
CA LEU A 41 4.02 -2.36 -0.51
C LEU A 41 2.65 -2.89 -0.12
N CYS A 42 2.52 -3.36 1.11
CA CYS A 42 1.23 -3.67 1.70
C CYS A 42 1.13 -3.09 3.12
N SER A 43 -0.05 -2.60 3.47
CA SER A 43 -0.37 -2.11 4.81
C SER A 43 -1.85 -2.37 5.10
N HIS A 44 -2.23 -2.17 6.36
CA HIS A 44 -3.63 -1.96 6.71
C HIS A 44 -3.89 -0.48 6.98
N LEU A 45 -5.16 -0.10 6.97
CA LEU A 45 -5.65 1.19 7.47
C LEU A 45 -6.93 0.97 8.27
N GLY A 46 -6.94 1.42 9.52
CA GLY A 46 -8.08 1.25 10.42
C GLY A 46 -8.53 -0.20 10.60
N LYS A 47 -9.84 -0.39 10.81
CA LYS A 47 -10.48 -1.68 11.06
C LYS A 47 -11.72 -1.85 10.16
N PRO A 48 -11.54 -2.19 8.88
CA PRO A 48 -12.64 -2.38 7.94
C PRO A 48 -13.50 -3.63 8.21
N LYS A 49 -13.02 -4.57 9.04
CA LYS A 49 -13.68 -5.84 9.42
C LYS A 49 -13.87 -6.84 8.26
N GLY A 50 -12.93 -6.89 7.30
CA GLY A 50 -12.97 -7.85 6.21
C GLY A 50 -13.91 -7.48 5.07
N GLU A 51 -14.28 -6.21 4.96
CA GLU A 51 -15.10 -5.69 3.87
C GLU A 51 -14.47 -4.41 3.30
N PRO A 52 -14.55 -4.17 1.98
CA PRO A 52 -14.09 -2.93 1.37
C PRO A 52 -14.85 -1.71 1.92
N LYS A 53 -14.08 -0.71 2.35
CA LYS A 53 -14.60 0.56 2.89
C LYS A 53 -13.85 1.73 2.30
N PRO A 54 -14.42 2.49 1.34
CA PRO A 54 -13.73 3.55 0.62
C PRO A 54 -13.02 4.56 1.54
N GLU A 55 -13.58 4.87 2.71
CA GLU A 55 -13.01 5.76 3.71
C GLU A 55 -11.75 5.21 4.41
N LEU A 56 -11.50 3.91 4.30
CA LEU A 56 -10.30 3.21 4.77
C LEU A 56 -9.43 2.70 3.61
N SER A 57 -9.57 3.28 2.41
CA SER A 57 -8.70 2.99 1.26
C SER A 57 -7.29 3.53 1.47
N LEU A 58 -6.30 2.83 0.93
CA LEU A 58 -4.90 3.30 0.93
C LEU A 58 -4.57 4.26 -0.24
N ALA A 59 -5.55 4.62 -1.08
CA ALA A 59 -5.34 5.55 -2.20
C ALA A 59 -4.72 6.91 -1.77
N PRO A 60 -5.12 7.56 -0.65
CA PRO A 60 -4.47 8.78 -0.20
C PRO A 60 -3.00 8.57 0.18
N VAL A 61 -2.66 7.39 0.71
CA VAL A 61 -1.29 7.01 1.06
C VAL A 61 -0.44 6.81 -0.20
N ALA A 62 -0.97 6.15 -1.23
CA ALA A 62 -0.26 5.99 -2.51
C ALA A 62 0.11 7.33 -3.14
N LYS A 63 -0.85 8.27 -3.15
CA LYS A 63 -0.61 9.64 -3.62
C LYS A 63 0.50 10.31 -2.82
N ARG A 64 0.42 10.25 -1.49
CA ARG A 64 1.41 10.90 -0.62
C ARG A 64 2.81 10.27 -0.74
N LEU A 65 2.88 8.94 -0.86
CA LEU A 65 4.15 8.25 -1.13
C LEU A 65 4.75 8.70 -2.46
N SER A 66 3.94 8.88 -3.49
CA SER A 66 4.43 9.36 -4.80
C SER A 66 5.08 10.74 -4.68
N GLU A 67 4.44 11.65 -3.96
CA GLU A 67 4.97 12.99 -3.68
C GLU A 67 6.30 12.94 -2.91
N LEU A 68 6.38 12.11 -1.86
CA LEU A 68 7.58 12.00 -1.01
C LEU A 68 8.75 11.27 -1.68
N LEU A 69 8.47 10.37 -2.63
CA LEU A 69 9.47 9.66 -3.41
C LEU A 69 9.91 10.42 -4.66
N GLY A 70 9.12 11.41 -5.12
CA GLY A 70 9.36 12.10 -6.39
C GLY A 70 9.22 11.16 -7.60
N LYS A 71 8.44 10.08 -7.44
CA LYS A 71 8.22 9.03 -8.45
C LYS A 71 6.80 8.50 -8.28
N GLU A 72 6.20 8.05 -9.38
CA GLU A 72 4.90 7.37 -9.34
C GLU A 72 4.91 6.11 -8.46
N VAL A 73 3.96 6.04 -7.55
CA VAL A 73 3.58 4.80 -6.85
C VAL A 73 2.24 4.36 -7.41
N VAL A 74 2.25 3.23 -8.13
CA VAL A 74 1.04 2.66 -8.72
C VAL A 74 0.17 2.11 -7.60
N PHE A 75 -1.07 2.59 -7.50
CA PHE A 75 -2.04 2.05 -6.55
C PHE A 75 -2.83 0.92 -7.20
N ALA A 76 -2.67 -0.30 -6.69
CA ALA A 76 -3.49 -1.45 -7.09
C ALA A 76 -4.88 -1.34 -6.42
N ALA A 77 -5.77 -0.60 -7.06
CA ALA A 77 -7.17 -0.46 -6.66
C ALA A 77 -7.92 -1.79 -6.91
N ASP A 78 -7.82 -2.68 -5.92
CA ASP A 78 -8.42 -4.01 -5.93
C ASP A 78 -9.04 -4.28 -4.56
N ASP A 79 -10.37 -4.30 -4.50
CA ASP A 79 -11.10 -4.53 -3.25
C ASP A 79 -10.91 -5.95 -2.70
N ASN A 80 -10.51 -6.90 -3.54
CA ASN A 80 -10.10 -8.24 -3.12
C ASN A 80 -8.60 -8.29 -2.70
N VAL A 81 -7.86 -7.19 -2.84
CA VAL A 81 -6.43 -6.99 -2.48
C VAL A 81 -5.43 -7.85 -3.28
N VAL A 82 -5.80 -9.09 -3.63
CA VAL A 82 -4.99 -10.09 -4.33
C VAL A 82 -5.65 -10.56 -5.64
N GLY A 83 -6.63 -9.80 -6.14
CA GLY A 83 -7.34 -10.10 -7.38
C GLY A 83 -6.53 -9.77 -8.65
N GLU A 84 -7.22 -9.77 -9.78
CA GLU A 84 -6.59 -9.60 -11.10
C GLU A 84 -5.97 -8.22 -11.28
N ASN A 85 -6.55 -7.16 -10.69
CA ASN A 85 -5.98 -5.81 -10.76
C ASN A 85 -4.65 -5.74 -10.01
N ALA A 86 -4.56 -6.34 -8.82
CA ALA A 86 -3.31 -6.41 -8.07
C ALA A 86 -2.23 -7.20 -8.83
N LYS A 87 -2.60 -8.36 -9.39
CA LYS A 87 -1.68 -9.18 -10.20
C LYS A 87 -1.21 -8.45 -11.45
N ALA A 88 -2.11 -7.78 -12.17
CA ALA A 88 -1.78 -7.02 -13.37
C ALA A 88 -0.82 -5.85 -13.06
N ALA A 89 -1.08 -5.11 -11.96
CA ALA A 89 -0.19 -4.03 -11.52
C ALA A 89 1.22 -4.54 -11.21
N VAL A 90 1.33 -5.68 -10.50
CA VAL A 90 2.63 -6.30 -10.17
C VAL A 90 3.33 -6.86 -11.41
N ALA A 91 2.58 -7.49 -12.33
CA ALA A 91 3.13 -8.05 -13.57
C ALA A 91 3.70 -6.98 -14.50
N ALA A 92 3.14 -5.77 -14.48
CA ALA A 92 3.60 -4.63 -15.27
C ALA A 92 4.84 -3.91 -14.70
N MET A 93 5.29 -4.28 -13.49
CA MET A 93 6.41 -3.59 -12.82
C MET A 93 7.75 -3.78 -13.54
N LYS A 94 8.44 -2.67 -13.72
CA LYS A 94 9.85 -2.58 -14.11
C LYS A 94 10.74 -2.34 -12.89
N ASP A 95 12.04 -2.56 -13.06
CA ASP A 95 13.01 -2.40 -11.97
C ASP A 95 12.97 -0.98 -11.39
N GLY A 96 12.89 -0.88 -10.06
CA GLY A 96 12.73 0.38 -9.35
C GLY A 96 11.31 0.95 -9.35
N ASP A 97 10.31 0.24 -9.86
CA ASP A 97 8.89 0.59 -9.70
C ASP A 97 8.38 0.24 -8.30
N VAL A 98 7.35 0.98 -7.88
CA VAL A 98 6.67 0.80 -6.61
C VAL A 98 5.17 0.62 -6.84
N VAL A 99 4.61 -0.45 -6.30
CA VAL A 99 3.16 -0.69 -6.25
C VAL A 99 2.72 -0.67 -4.79
N LEU A 100 1.63 0.04 -4.48
CA LEU A 100 0.94 -0.09 -3.20
C LEU A 100 -0.35 -0.89 -3.40
N LEU A 101 -0.47 -2.01 -2.68
CA LEU A 101 -1.69 -2.80 -2.62
C LEU A 101 -2.78 -2.09 -1.82
N GLN A 102 -4.04 -2.45 -2.09
CA GLN A 102 -5.17 -2.02 -1.28
C GLN A 102 -5.04 -2.50 0.19
N ASN A 103 -5.83 -1.90 1.07
CA ASN A 103 -5.91 -2.20 2.49
C ASN A 103 -6.08 -3.71 2.75
N THR A 104 -5.02 -4.34 3.24
CA THR A 104 -5.00 -5.78 3.55
C THR A 104 -6.14 -6.27 4.43
N ARG A 105 -6.70 -5.42 5.31
CA ARG A 105 -7.82 -5.80 6.17
C ARG A 105 -9.19 -5.80 5.47
N TYR A 106 -9.26 -5.44 4.19
CA TYR A 106 -10.45 -5.73 3.38
C TYR A 106 -10.66 -7.23 3.21
N ARG A 107 -9.60 -8.03 3.37
CA ARG A 107 -9.70 -9.49 3.50
C ARG A 107 -9.89 -9.88 4.96
N ALA A 108 -10.89 -10.70 5.25
CA ALA A 108 -11.19 -11.15 6.61
C ALA A 108 -10.05 -12.03 7.18
N GLU A 109 -9.38 -12.75 6.29
CA GLU A 109 -8.33 -13.72 6.53
C GLU A 109 -7.05 -13.05 7.09
N GLU A 110 -6.78 -11.80 6.71
CA GLU A 110 -5.64 -11.01 7.21
C GLU A 110 -5.61 -10.95 8.74
N THR A 111 -6.76 -10.78 9.39
CA THR A 111 -6.81 -10.68 10.86
C THR A 111 -6.78 -12.03 11.57
N LYS A 112 -6.96 -13.12 10.83
CA LYS A 112 -6.97 -14.49 11.34
C LYS A 112 -5.68 -15.24 11.02
N ASN A 113 -4.75 -14.63 10.28
CA ASN A 113 -3.63 -15.32 9.68
C ASN A 113 -4.10 -16.55 8.88
N GLY A 114 -5.17 -16.37 8.09
CA GLY A 114 -5.76 -17.42 7.26
C GLY A 114 -4.86 -17.77 6.06
N GLU A 115 -4.98 -19.01 5.59
CA GLU A 115 -4.17 -19.54 4.48
C GLU A 115 -4.80 -19.32 3.09
N GLU A 116 -6.08 -18.96 3.04
CA GLU A 116 -6.88 -18.70 1.82
C GLU A 116 -7.03 -17.19 1.56
#